data_AF-A0A9D2FTP9-F1
#
_entry.id   AF-A0A9D2FTP9-F1
#
_cell.length_a   1.000
_cell.length_b   1.000
_cell.length_c   1.000
_cell.angle_alpha   90.00
_cell.angle_beta   90.00
_cell.angle_gamma   90.00
#
_symmetry.space_group_name_H-M   'P 1'
#
loop_
_entity.id
_entity.type
_entity.pdbx_description
1 polymer ?
#
loop_
_entity_poly.entity_id
_entity_poly.type
_entity_poly.pdbx_seq_one_letter_code
_entity_poly.pdbx_strand_id
1 'polypeptide(L)' 'MDECGIVQDLLPLYYDDACTPASRELVQHHLSTCENCKKTYEELKNTTVDRIMKKESTG' A
#
# COMPACT_ATOMS: atom_id res chain seq x y z
N MET A 1 20.44 1.45 1.08
CA MET A 1 19.71 2.50 0.34
C MET A 1 18.30 1.95 0.23
N ASP A 2 17.47 2.33 1.18
CA ASP A 2 16.31 1.56 1.60
C ASP A 2 15.07 2.14 0.93
N GLU A 3 15.01 2.01 -0.39
CA GLU A 3 13.85 2.42 -1.20
C GLU A 3 12.58 1.68 -0.76
N CYS A 4 12.74 0.49 -0.16
CA CYS A 4 11.66 -0.25 0.48
C CYS A 4 10.94 0.56 1.56
N GLY A 5 11.65 1.35 2.38
CA GLY A 5 11.03 2.13 3.46
C GLY A 5 10.09 3.20 2.93
N ILE A 6 10.49 3.87 1.84
CA ILE A 6 9.65 4.86 1.15
C ILE A 6 8.47 4.16 0.45
N VAL A 7 8.74 3.06 -0.25
CA VAL A 7 7.69 2.30 -0.95
C VAL A 7 6.65 1.77 0.04
N GLN A 8 7.07 1.24 1.19
CA GLN A 8 6.19 0.73 2.24
C GLN A 8 5.30 1.83 2.84
N ASP A 9 5.81 3.05 3.01
CA ASP A 9 5.01 4.21 3.44
C ASP A 9 4.00 4.64 2.35
N LEU A 10 4.42 4.53 1.08
CA LEU A 10 3.56 4.83 -0.06
C LEU A 10 2.56 3.71 -0.39
N LEU A 11 2.77 2.45 0.01
CA LEU A 11 1.86 1.33 -0.27
C LEU A 11 0.40 1.61 0.14
N PRO A 12 0.09 2.11 1.36
CA PRO A 12 -1.28 2.47 1.73
C PRO A 12 -1.84 3.61 0.87
N LEU A 13 -1.03 4.62 0.54
CA LEU A 13 -1.46 5.74 -0.32
C LEU A 13 -1.67 5.29 -1.77
N TYR A 14 -0.82 4.39 -2.27
CA TYR A 14 -0.92 3.77 -3.59
C TYR A 14 -2.17 2.90 -3.69
N TYR A 15 -2.50 2.17 -2.62
CA TYR A 15 -3.72 1.38 -2.53
C TYR A 15 -4.99 2.24 -2.53
N ASP A 16 -4.97 3.36 -1.80
CA ASP A 16 -6.07 4.33 -1.74
C ASP A 16 -6.10 5.30 -2.95
N ASP A 17 -5.20 5.12 -3.92
CA ASP A 17 -5.00 6.03 -5.06
C ASP A 17 -4.67 7.49 -4.65
N ALA A 18 -4.31 7.72 -3.38
CA ALA A 18 -4.03 9.01 -2.74
C ALA A 18 -2.57 9.50 -2.93
N CYS A 19 -1.79 8.87 -3.81
CA CYS A 19 -0.42 9.26 -4.12
C CYS A 19 -0.29 9.95 -5.49
N THR A 20 0.73 10.80 -5.64
CA THR A 20 1.04 11.46 -6.92
C THR A 20 1.46 10.44 -7.99
N PRO A 21 1.32 10.76 -9.29
CA PRO A 21 1.75 9.86 -10.37
C PRO A 21 3.25 9.52 -10.31
N ALA A 22 4.11 10.46 -9.89
CA ALA A 22 5.54 10.21 -9.72
C ALA A 22 5.82 9.16 -8.62
N SER A 23 5.13 9.27 -7.48
CA SER A 23 5.20 8.27 -6.41
C SER A 23 4.66 6.90 -6.86
N ARG A 24 3.60 6.91 -7.68
CA ARG A 24 2.94 5.71 -8.19
C ARG A 24 3.86 4.90 -9.10
N GLU A 25 4.55 5.57 -10.02
CA GLU A 25 5.52 4.94 -10.91
C GLU A 25 6.69 4.30 -10.14
N LEU A 26 7.20 4.99 -9.12
CA LEU A 26 8.26 4.47 -8.24
C LEU A 26 7.82 3.20 -7.51
N VAL A 27 6.63 3.21 -6.89
CA VAL A 27 6.07 2.03 -6.22
C VAL A 27 5.89 0.89 -7.22
N GLN A 28 5.33 1.16 -8.39
CA GLN A 28 5.08 0.13 -9.41
C GLN A 28 6.38 -0.50 -9.94
N HIS A 29 7.39 0.33 -10.24
CA HIS A 29 8.71 -0.13 -10.67
C HIS A 29 9.37 -0.98 -9.57
N HIS A 30 9.31 -0.51 -8.33
CA HIS A 30 9.88 -1.23 -7.20
C HIS A 30 9.15 -2.55 -6.89
N LEU A 31 7.82 -2.59 -6.99
CA LEU A 31 7.04 -3.82 -6.83
C LEU A 31 7.37 -4.87 -7.91
N SER A 32 7.84 -4.43 -9.08
CA SER A 32 8.29 -5.33 -10.14
C SER A 32 9.70 -5.89 -9.90
N THR A 33 10.53 -5.21 -9.13
CA THR A 33 11.93 -5.61 -8.85
C THR A 33 12.12 -6.19 -7.45
N CYS A 34 11.21 -5.89 -6.51
CA CYS A 34 11.30 -6.24 -5.11
C CYS A 34 10.12 -7.10 -4.66
N GLU A 35 10.39 -8.38 -4.42
CA GLU A 35 9.39 -9.34 -3.93
C GLU A 35 8.96 -9.06 -2.48
N ASN A 36 9.82 -8.43 -1.66
CA ASN A 36 9.47 -8.06 -0.28
C ASN A 36 8.32 -7.05 -0.25
N CYS A 37 8.46 -5.94 -1.00
CA CYS A 37 7.42 -4.93 -1.11
C CYS A 37 6.14 -5.48 -1.74
N LYS A 38 6.27 -6.42 -2.70
CA LYS A 38 5.13 -7.10 -3.30
C LYS A 38 4.35 -7.91 -2.27
N LYS A 39 5.03 -8.70 -1.44
CA LYS A 39 4.39 -9.41 -0.32
C LYS A 39 3.73 -8.44 0.65
N THR A 40 4.41 -7.35 1.06
CA THR A 40 3.82 -6.35 1.95
C THR A 40 2.55 -5.73 1.37
N TYR A 41 2.53 -5.45 0.05
CA TYR A 41 1.34 -4.92 -0.62
C TYR A 41 0.18 -5.94 -0.64
N GLU A 42 0.49 -7.22 -0.88
CA GLU A 42 -0.51 -8.29 -0.81
C GLU A 42 -1.07 -8.45 0.61
N GLU A 43 -0.22 -8.39 1.63
CA GLU A 43 -0.65 -8.40 3.03
C GLU A 43 -1.47 -7.17 3.40
N LEU A 44 -1.13 -5.98 2.90
CA LEU A 44 -1.91 -4.75 3.08
C LEU A 44 -3.31 -4.91 2.46
N LYS A 45 -3.40 -5.47 1.25
CA LYS A 45 -4.67 -5.76 0.57
C LYS A 45 -5.51 -6.81 1.31
N ASN A 46 -4.85 -7.79 1.94
CA ASN A 46 -5.52 -8.81 2.76
C ASN A 46 -5.91 -8.28 4.15
N THR A 47 -5.17 -7.33 4.70
CA THR A 47 -5.46 -6.73 6.02
C THR A 47 -6.57 -5.68 5.93
N THR A 48 -6.69 -4.98 4.80
CA THR A 48 -7.74 -3.97 4.60
C THR A 48 -9.15 -4.55 4.48
N VAL A 49 -9.31 -5.83 4.12
CA VAL A 49 -10.63 -6.50 4.18
C VAL A 49 -11.12 -6.72 5.61
N ASP A 50 -10.24 -6.69 6.62
CA ASP A 50 -10.61 -6.81 8.04
C ASP A 50 -11.06 -5.48 8.66
N ARG A 51 -10.56 -4.33 8.15
CA ARG A 51 -10.86 -3.01 8.74
C ARG A 51 -12.17 -2.37 8.29
N ILE A 52 -12.89 -2.95 7.31
CA ILE A 52 -14.24 -2.48 6.92
C ILE A 52 -15.30 -3.13 7.84
N MET A 53 -15.10 -3.05 9.15
CA MET A 53 -16.12 -3.35 10.16
C MET A 53 -16.12 -2.31 11.29
N LYS A 54 -16.06 -1.03 10.96
CA LYS A 54 -16.62 0.03 11.82
C LYS A 54 -17.31 1.10 10.98
N LYS A 55 -18.41 0.73 10.31
CA LYS A 55 -19.53 1.67 10.28
C LYS A 55 -20.14 1.60 11.65
N GLU A 56 -19.83 2.60 12.48
CA GLU A 56 -20.52 2.83 13.73
C GLU A 56 -22.03 2.74 13.49
N SER A 57 -22.61 1.66 14.00
CA SER A 57 -24.02 1.62 14.30
C SER A 57 -24.16 2.22 15.68
N THR A 58 -24.46 3.51 15.77
CA THR A 58 -25.03 4.07 16.98
C THR A 58 -26.11 5.03 16.53
N GLY A 59 -27.34 4.60 16.77
CA GLY A 59 -28.54 5.41 16.55
C GLY A 59 -28.75 6.42 17.66
#